data_AF-A0A7K2YWT3-F1
#
_entry.id   AF-A0A7K2YWT3-F1
#
_cell.length_a   1.000
_cell.length_b   1.000
_cell.length_c   1.000
_cell.angle_alpha   90.00
_cell.angle_beta   90.00
_cell.angle_gamma   90.00
#
_symmetry.space_group_name_H-M   'P 1'
#
loop_
_entity.id
_entity.type
_entity.pdbx_description
1 polymer ?
#
loop_
_entity_poly.entity_id
_entity_poly.type
_entity_poly.pdbx_seq_one_letter_code
_entity_poly.pdbx_strand_id
1 'polypeptide(L)' 'ALLGFPADQAVGRFAADVLVAPERRTEVLGLFARILEGHPWSGVFPVRHRDRHLVGLDFRTYPVLDR' A
#
# COMPACT_ATOMS: atom_id res chain seq x y z
N ALA A 1 -14.42 3.25 8.68
CA ALA A 1 -13.16 3.39 7.92
C ALA A 1 -12.99 2.19 7.01
N LEU A 2 -12.48 2.37 5.78
CA LEU A 2 -12.42 1.32 4.74
C LEU A 2 -11.60 0.08 5.14
N LEU A 3 -10.56 0.26 5.96
CA LEU A 3 -9.62 -0.80 6.35
C LEU A 3 -9.62 -1.11 7.85
N GLY A 4 -10.52 -0.47 8.60
CA GLY A 4 -10.72 -0.67 10.03
C GLY A 4 -9.61 -0.17 10.96
N PHE A 5 -8.41 0.16 10.46
CA PHE A 5 -7.36 0.73 11.30
C PHE A 5 -7.74 2.12 11.82
N PRO A 6 -7.64 2.38 13.14
CA PRO A 6 -7.68 3.74 13.66
C PRO A 6 -6.41 4.50 13.27
N ALA A 7 -6.49 5.83 13.25
CA ALA A 7 -5.43 6.69 12.73
C ALA A 7 -4.11 6.54 13.48
N ASP A 8 -4.17 6.40 14.81
CA ASP A 8 -3.02 6.18 15.70
C ASP A 8 -2.28 4.85 15.43
N GLN A 9 -2.93 3.88 14.77
CA GLN A 9 -2.33 2.60 14.39
C GLN A 9 -1.78 2.58 12.95
N ALA A 10 -2.12 3.58 12.13
CA ALA A 10 -1.77 3.61 10.71
C ALA A 10 -0.85 4.76 10.32
N VAL A 11 -1.11 5.97 10.84
CA VAL A 11 -0.36 7.18 10.47
C VAL A 11 1.05 7.12 11.04
N GLY A 12 2.05 7.46 10.22
CA GLY A 12 3.47 7.39 10.59
C GLY A 12 4.09 5.99 10.53
N ARG A 13 3.32 4.97 10.12
CA ARG A 13 3.79 3.60 9.92
C ARG A 13 4.02 3.34 8.43
N PHE A 14 4.92 2.43 8.10
CA PHE A 14 5.05 1.98 6.71
C PHE A 14 3.78 1.24 6.28
N ALA A 15 3.23 1.64 5.13
CA ALA A 15 2.03 1.02 4.58
C ALA A 15 2.21 -0.49 4.36
N ALA A 16 3.40 -0.94 3.95
CA ALA A 16 3.71 -2.36 3.79
C ALA A 16 3.62 -3.17 5.10
N ASP A 17 3.88 -2.54 6.26
CA ASP A 17 3.76 -3.22 7.56
C ASP A 17 2.30 -3.36 8.00
N VAL A 18 1.49 -2.34 7.71
CA VAL A 18 0.09 -2.27 8.14
C VAL A 18 -0.83 -3.02 7.18
N LEU A 19 -0.67 -2.78 5.88
CA LEU A 19 -1.61 -3.17 4.82
C LEU A 19 -1.22 -4.44 4.08
N VAL A 20 -0.03 -5.01 4.29
CA VAL A 20 0.45 -6.14 3.48
C VAL A 20 0.86 -7.31 4.38
N ALA A 21 0.46 -8.52 3.98
CA ALA A 21 0.89 -9.74 4.65
C ALA A 21 2.41 -9.95 4.41
N PRO A 22 3.18 -10.48 5.38
CA PRO A 22 4.63 -10.63 5.25
C PRO A 22 5.09 -11.29 3.95
N GLU A 23 4.34 -12.28 3.47
CA GLU A 23 4.63 -13.08 2.28
C GLU A 23 4.55 -12.27 0.97
N ARG A 24 3.85 -11.13 0.98
CA ARG A 24 3.69 -10.24 -0.18
C ARG A 24 4.52 -8.96 -0.09
N ARG A 25 5.32 -8.78 0.98
CA ARG A 25 6.08 -7.54 1.18
C ARG A 25 7.12 -7.33 0.08
N THR A 26 7.82 -8.37 -0.34
CA THR A 26 8.82 -8.26 -1.41
C THR A 26 8.20 -7.76 -2.72
N GLU A 27 7.03 -8.29 -3.08
CA GLU A 27 6.27 -7.87 -4.26
C GLU A 27 5.88 -6.40 -4.18
N VAL A 28 5.29 -5.97 -3.05
CA VAL A 28 4.83 -4.58 -2.89
C VAL A 28 6.01 -3.60 -2.88
N LEU A 29 7.14 -3.96 -2.26
CA LEU A 29 8.33 -3.12 -2.23
C LEU A 29 8.94 -2.94 -3.62
N GLY A 30 8.93 -3.99 -4.45
CA GLY A 30 9.32 -3.89 -5.86
C GLY A 30 8.40 -2.95 -6.65
N LEU A 31 7.09 -3.03 -6.44
CA LEU A 31 6.13 -2.11 -7.04
C LEU A 31 6.39 -0.65 -6.61
N PHE A 32 6.60 -0.41 -5.32
CA PHE A 32 6.94 0.92 -4.81
C PHE A 32 8.24 1.46 -5.40
N ALA A 33 9.27 0.63 -5.55
CA ALA A 33 10.52 1.05 -6.19
C ALA A 33 10.30 1.55 -7.62
N ARG A 34 9.49 0.85 -8.42
CA ARG A 34 9.12 1.29 -9.79
C ARG A 34 8.39 2.62 -9.81
N ILE A 35 7.48 2.83 -8.85
CA ILE A 35 6.76 4.10 -8.71
C ILE A 35 7.73 5.23 -8.41
N LEU A 36 8.65 5.04 -7.45
CA LEU A 36 9.67 6.03 -7.10
C LEU A 36 10.64 6.33 -8.25
N GLU A 37 10.87 5.38 -9.16
CA GLU A 37 11.64 5.58 -10.40
C GLU A 37 10.91 6.42 -11.47
N GLY A 38 9.69 6.90 -11.20
CA GLY A 38 8.94 7.71 -12.16
C GLY A 38 7.84 6.94 -12.91
N HIS A 39 7.66 5.65 -12.65
CA HIS A 39 6.68 4.83 -13.38
C HIS A 39 5.34 4.78 -12.63
N PRO A 40 4.30 5.51 -13.06
CA PRO A 40 3.01 5.47 -12.38
C PRO A 40 2.41 4.06 -12.41
N TRP A 41 1.58 3.76 -11.41
CA TRP A 41 0.91 2.48 -11.32
C TRP A 41 -0.60 2.65 -11.12
N SER A 42 -1.38 1.80 -11.79
CA SER A 42 -2.83 1.71 -11.61
C SER A 42 -3.25 0.25 -11.60
N GLY A 43 -4.13 -0.10 -10.67
CA GLY A 43 -4.64 -1.46 -10.58
C GLY A 43 -5.23 -1.79 -9.22
N VAL A 44 -5.81 -2.98 -9.13
CA VAL A 44 -6.35 -3.50 -7.87
C VAL A 44 -5.26 -4.26 -7.13
N PHE A 45 -5.03 -3.90 -5.87
CA PHE A 45 -4.11 -4.61 -4.98
C PHE A 45 -4.85 -5.12 -3.73
N PRO A 46 -4.63 -6.38 -3.32
CA PRO A 46 -5.20 -6.90 -2.08
C PRO A 46 -4.45 -6.34 -0.87
N VAL A 47 -5.15 -5.57 -0.03
CA VAL A 47 -4.64 -5.09 1.25
C VAL A 47 -5.27 -5.83 2.41
N ARG A 48 -4.54 -5.93 3.52
CA ARG A 48 -4.98 -6.54 4.77
C ARG A 48 -5.84 -5.56 5.56
N HIS A 49 -7.07 -5.95 5.88
CA HIS A 49 -7.93 -5.27 6.84
C HIS A 49 -7.41 -5.48 8.28
N ARG A 50 -7.81 -4.64 9.25
CA ARG A 50 -7.50 -4.84 10.68
C ARG A 50 -7.88 -6.25 11.17
N ASP A 51 -8.96 -6.81 10.62
CA ASP A 51 -9.53 -8.12 10.99
C ASP A 51 -8.92 -9.27 10.19
N ARG A 52 -7.78 -9.01 9.51
CA ARG A 52 -6.94 -9.97 8.78
C ARG A 52 -7.54 -10.54 7.49
N HIS A 53 -8.76 -10.19 7.11
CA HIS A 53 -9.25 -10.48 5.77
C HIS A 53 -8.60 -9.54 4.73
N LEU A 54 -8.66 -9.93 3.46
CA LEU A 54 -8.16 -9.12 2.35
C LEU A 54 -9.28 -8.27 1.75
N VAL A 55 -8.96 -7.03 1.41
CA VAL A 55 -9.81 -6.08 0.71
C VAL A 55 -9.10 -5.69 -0.58
N GLY A 56 -9.77 -5.85 -1.73
CA GLY A 56 -9.25 -5.34 -3.00
C GLY A 56 -9.45 -3.83 -3.06
N LEU A 57 -8.37 -3.06 -3.23
CA LEU A 57 -8.44 -1.62 -3.45
C LEU A 57 -7.89 -1.28 -4.83
N ASP A 58 -8.63 -0.48 -5.58
CA ASP A 58 -8.14 0.17 -6.80
C ASP A 58 -7.28 1.37 -6.40
N PHE A 59 -6.02 1.36 -6.83
CA PHE A 59 -5.09 2.45 -6.63
C PHE A 59 -4.79 3.15 -7.94
N ARG A 60 -4.66 4.47 -7.85
CA ARG A 60 -4.06 5.33 -8.87
C ARG A 60 -2.88 6.05 -8.24
N THR A 61 -1.67 5.54 -8.45
CA THR A 61 -0.47 6.03 -7.76
C THR A 61 0.49 6.67 -8.75
N TYR A 62 0.88 7.90 -8.46
CA TYR A 62 1.82 8.68 -9.27
C TYR A 62 2.98 9.13 -8.37
N PRO A 63 4.22 9.11 -8.86
CA PRO A 63 5.32 9.72 -8.16
C PRO A 63 5.12 11.24 -8.08
N VAL A 64 5.40 11.80 -6.91
CA VAL A 64 5.54 13.24 -6.74
C VAL A 64 7.02 13.53 -6.88
N LEU A 65 7.39 14.17 -7.98
CA LEU A 65 8.77 14.56 -8.27
C LEU A 65 8.89 16.05 -7.97
N ASP A 66 9.81 16.43 -7.07
CA ASP A 66 10.20 17.82 -6.94
C ASP A 66 10.84 18.26 -8.27
N ARG A 67 10.41 19.40 -8.79
CA ARG A 67 10.97 20.01 -10.00
C ARG A 67 12.28 20.71 -9.71
#